data_AF-A0A662K759-F1
#
_entry.id   AF-A0A662K759-F1
#
_cell.length_a   1.000
_cell.length_b   1.000
_cell.length_c   1.000
_cell.angle_alpha   90.00
_cell.angle_beta   90.00
_cell.angle_gamma   90.00
#
_symmetry.space_group_name_H-M   'P 1'
#
loop_
_entity.id
_entity.type
_entity.pdbx_description
1 polymer ?
#
loop_
_entity_poly.entity_id
_entity_poly.type
_entity_poly.pdbx_seq_one_letter_code
_entity_poly.pdbx_strand_id
1 'polypeptide(L)'
;MCWSITYTLHENCSWAEVHPTSGFSSGEKDKIKVDIDTTGLREGSYSCPIWIKSNSGDGLFTVTVKVADDHTPPTVSIVKPKRGWLYVNGKELMKIGFVTVVLGEITVEVEAEDDKTEVEKVEIYVG
;
A
#
# COMPACT_ATOMS: atom_id res chain seq x y z
N MET A 1 32.55 31.10 13.89
CA MET A 1 31.34 31.39 13.08
C MET A 1 30.50 30.14 13.10
N CYS A 2 29.26 30.21 13.59
CA CYS A 2 28.31 29.10 13.49
C CYS A 2 27.67 29.20 12.11
N TRP A 3 27.85 28.19 11.25
CA TRP A 3 27.17 28.17 9.95
C TRP A 3 25.73 27.75 10.18
N SER A 4 24.81 28.67 9.89
CA SER A 4 23.38 28.44 9.87
C SER A 4 22.88 28.43 8.44
N ILE A 5 22.12 27.40 8.06
CA ILE A 5 21.39 27.35 6.80
C ILE A 5 19.98 27.84 7.06
N THR A 6 19.53 28.84 6.33
CA THR A 6 18.13 29.28 6.32
C THR A 6 17.50 28.84 5.01
N TYR A 7 16.36 28.15 5.09
CA TYR A 7 15.69 27.61 3.91
C TYR A 7 14.21 27.97 3.86
N THR A 8 13.67 27.97 2.64
CA THR A 8 12.26 28.09 2.33
C THR A 8 11.84 26.97 1.38
N LEU A 9 10.62 26.46 1.57
CA LEU A 9 10.00 25.45 0.74
C LEU A 9 8.83 26.06 -0.02
N HIS A 10 8.62 25.61 -1.25
CA HIS A 10 7.41 25.90 -2.00
C HIS A 10 7.05 24.76 -2.96
N GLU A 11 5.75 24.64 -3.17
CA GLU A 11 5.06 23.66 -4.00
C GLU A 11 3.97 24.36 -4.82
N ASN A 12 3.61 23.77 -5.96
CA ASN A 12 2.60 24.33 -6.87
C ASN A 12 1.43 23.35 -7.11
N CYS A 13 1.15 22.48 -6.13
CA CYS A 13 0.17 21.40 -6.26
C CYS A 13 -0.98 21.62 -5.28
N SER A 14 -2.21 21.54 -5.75
CA SER A 14 -3.39 21.76 -4.90
C SER A 14 -3.69 20.61 -3.92
N TRP A 15 -3.05 19.45 -4.12
CA TRP A 15 -3.29 18.21 -3.36
C TRP A 15 -2.17 17.88 -2.37
N ALA A 16 -1.10 18.69 -2.30
CA ALA A 16 0.02 18.50 -1.40
C ALA A 16 0.37 19.83 -0.73
N GLU A 17 0.55 19.82 0.58
CA GLU A 17 0.88 20.99 1.38
C GLU A 17 2.06 20.70 2.30
N VAL A 18 3.05 21.59 2.37
CA VAL A 18 4.28 21.38 3.16
C VAL A 18 4.32 22.25 4.41
N HIS A 19 4.73 21.65 5.54
CA HIS A 19 4.86 22.35 6.82
C HIS A 19 6.10 21.89 7.61
N PRO A 20 6.93 22.82 8.12
CA PRO A 20 6.88 24.27 7.89
C PRO A 20 7.39 24.65 6.50
N THR A 21 6.94 25.79 5.95
CA THR A 21 7.41 26.33 4.67
C THR A 21 8.75 27.08 4.76
N SER A 22 9.31 27.21 5.96
CA SER A 22 10.64 27.79 6.18
C SER A 22 11.23 27.34 7.51
N GLY A 23 12.55 27.42 7.62
CA GLY A 23 13.27 27.03 8.82
C GLY A 23 14.75 27.40 8.80
N PHE A 24 15.44 26.99 9.85
CA PHE A 24 16.88 27.12 10.00
C PHE A 24 17.46 25.80 10.51
N SER A 25 18.63 25.43 10.00
CA SER A 25 19.42 24.30 10.46
C SER A 25 20.86 24.73 10.79
N SER A 26 21.41 24.26 11.90
CA SER A 26 22.83 24.38 12.28
C SER A 26 23.64 23.08 12.13
N GLY A 27 23.12 22.12 11.35
CA GLY A 27 23.75 20.81 11.13
C GLY A 27 22.96 19.64 11.72
N GLU A 28 21.85 19.92 12.40
CA GLU A 28 20.83 18.94 12.79
C GLU A 28 19.90 18.55 11.62
N LYS A 29 19.13 17.47 11.81
CA LYS A 29 18.12 17.03 10.86
C LYS A 29 16.76 17.67 11.18
N ASP A 30 16.21 18.38 10.20
CA ASP A 30 14.87 18.94 10.30
C ASP A 30 13.80 17.99 9.74
N LYS A 31 12.64 17.95 10.39
CA LYS A 31 11.50 17.16 9.94
C LYS A 31 10.49 18.07 9.25
N ILE A 32 10.33 17.90 7.95
CA ILE A 32 9.29 18.53 7.15
C ILE A 32 8.13 17.55 7.00
N LYS A 33 6.91 18.00 7.30
CA LYS A 33 5.68 17.26 7.08
C LYS A 33 5.10 17.64 5.73
N VAL A 34 4.60 16.67 4.98
CA VAL A 34 3.83 16.90 3.76
C VAL A 34 2.46 16.28 3.99
N ASP A 35 1.43 17.10 3.96
CA ASP A 35 0.04 16.69 4.05
C ASP A 35 -0.50 16.49 2.63
N ILE A 36 -1.14 15.34 2.40
CA ILE A 36 -1.64 14.90 1.09
C ILE A 36 -3.15 14.82 1.16
N ASP A 37 -3.84 15.53 0.28
CA ASP A 37 -5.28 15.47 0.11
C ASP A 37 -5.63 14.90 -1.27
N THR A 38 -6.10 13.66 -1.29
CA THR A 38 -6.55 12.98 -2.51
C THR A 38 -8.04 13.20 -2.81
N THR A 39 -8.76 13.97 -1.98
CA THR A 39 -10.19 14.22 -2.13
C THR A 39 -10.48 14.85 -3.50
N GLY A 40 -11.32 14.18 -4.29
CA GLY A 40 -11.71 14.65 -5.62
C GLY A 40 -10.66 14.46 -6.72
N LEU A 41 -9.50 13.86 -6.43
CA LEU A 41 -8.60 13.37 -7.47
C LEU A 41 -9.18 12.11 -8.12
N ARG A 42 -8.95 11.96 -9.42
CA ARG A 42 -9.36 10.76 -10.17
C ARG A 42 -8.26 9.71 -10.07
N GLU A 43 -8.59 8.47 -10.42
CA GLU A 43 -7.59 7.40 -10.58
C GLU A 43 -6.43 7.88 -11.47
N GLY A 44 -5.19 7.71 -11.00
CA GLY A 44 -4.00 8.15 -11.72
C GLY A 44 -2.75 8.29 -10.85
N SER A 45 -1.66 8.67 -11.50
CA SER A 45 -0.40 9.01 -10.84
C SER A 45 -0.18 10.52 -10.87
N TYR A 46 0.05 11.10 -9.69
CA TYR A 46 0.27 12.51 -9.49
C TYR A 46 1.67 12.73 -8.94
N SER A 47 2.38 13.72 -9.50
CA SER A 47 3.73 14.08 -9.08
C SER A 47 3.78 15.56 -8.73
N CYS A 48 4.28 15.86 -7.54
CA CYS A 48 4.46 17.22 -7.05
C CYS A 48 5.93 17.53 -6.76
N PRO A 49 6.58 18.41 -7.54
CA PRO A 49 7.89 18.92 -7.20
C PRO A 49 7.79 19.93 -6.05
N ILE A 50 8.57 19.70 -4.99
CA ILE A 50 8.74 20.61 -3.86
C ILE A 50 10.15 21.16 -3.90
N TRP A 51 10.24 22.48 -4.04
CA TRP A 51 11.48 23.21 -4.18
C TRP A 51 11.95 23.70 -2.82
N ILE A 52 13.24 23.53 -2.56
CA ILE A 52 13.92 24.03 -1.37
C ILE A 52 14.91 25.09 -1.82
N LYS A 53 14.74 26.32 -1.34
CA LYS A 53 15.69 27.42 -1.56
C LYS A 53 16.44 27.66 -0.25
N SER A 54 17.76 27.76 -0.30
CA SER A 54 18.54 28.08 0.90
C SER A 54 19.72 29.01 0.62
N ASN A 55 20.26 29.63 1.67
CA ASN A 55 21.47 30.44 1.58
C ASN A 55 22.75 29.65 1.22
N SER A 56 22.69 28.31 1.23
CA SER A 56 23.82 27.43 0.91
C SER A 56 23.59 26.57 -0.34
N GLY A 57 22.49 26.79 -1.07
CA GLY A 57 22.15 26.05 -2.29
C GLY A 57 20.67 25.67 -2.36
N ASP A 58 20.26 25.18 -3.53
CA ASP A 58 18.88 24.81 -3.80
C ASP A 58 18.72 23.29 -3.91
N GLY A 59 17.56 22.80 -3.51
CA GLY A 59 17.16 21.40 -3.59
C GLY A 59 15.81 21.24 -4.28
N LEU A 60 15.58 20.05 -4.82
CA LEU A 60 14.30 19.65 -5.39
C LEU A 60 14.02 18.21 -4.95
N PHE A 61 12.86 17.98 -4.37
CA PHE A 61 12.35 16.63 -4.14
C PHE A 61 10.97 16.49 -4.75
N THR A 62 10.60 15.29 -5.18
CA THR A 62 9.31 15.04 -5.83
C THR A 62 8.51 14.05 -5.02
N VAL A 63 7.30 14.45 -4.63
CA VAL A 63 6.32 13.57 -4.02
C VAL A 63 5.49 12.94 -5.13
N THR A 64 5.36 11.61 -5.11
CA THR A 64 4.53 10.88 -6.07
C THR A 64 3.45 10.13 -5.31
N VAL A 65 2.20 10.30 -5.72
CA VAL A 65 1.02 9.65 -5.15
C VAL A 65 0.28 8.93 -6.25
N LYS A 66 -0.07 7.66 -6.02
CA LYS A 66 -0.96 6.90 -6.88
C LYS A 66 -2.35 6.89 -6.22
N VAL A 67 -3.33 7.46 -6.91
CA VAL A 67 -4.74 7.39 -6.51
C VAL A 67 -5.34 6.20 -7.25
N ALA A 68 -5.82 5.22 -6.50
CA ALA A 68 -6.59 4.09 -7.02
C ALA A 68 -8.06 4.33 -6.70
N ASP A 69 -8.93 4.11 -7.69
CA ASP A 69 -10.38 4.07 -7.51
C ASP A 69 -10.85 2.69 -7.97
N ASP A 70 -11.22 1.88 -6.99
CA ASP A 70 -11.52 0.47 -7.19
C ASP A 70 -12.91 0.16 -6.67
N HIS A 71 -13.76 -0.27 -7.60
CA HIS A 71 -15.15 -0.63 -7.35
C HIS A 71 -15.40 -2.10 -7.72
N THR A 72 -14.35 -2.84 -8.06
CA THR A 72 -14.43 -4.26 -8.36
C THR A 72 -14.30 -5.04 -7.07
N PRO A 73 -15.17 -6.04 -6.80
CA PRO A 73 -15.02 -6.86 -5.62
C PRO A 73 -13.81 -7.80 -5.80
N PRO A 74 -13.05 -8.08 -4.73
CA PRO A 74 -11.98 -9.06 -4.78
C PRO A 74 -12.56 -10.45 -5.04
N THR A 75 -11.73 -11.33 -5.58
CA THR A 75 -12.05 -12.75 -5.79
C THR A 75 -11.50 -13.59 -4.66
N VAL A 76 -12.23 -14.63 -4.25
CA VAL A 76 -11.78 -15.59 -3.23
C VAL A 76 -12.07 -17.01 -3.72
N SER A 77 -11.09 -17.90 -3.55
CA SER A 77 -11.21 -19.31 -3.91
C SER A 77 -10.64 -20.21 -2.82
N ILE A 78 -11.27 -21.38 -2.65
CA ILE A 78 -10.74 -22.43 -1.78
C ILE A 78 -9.77 -23.28 -2.60
N VAL A 79 -8.50 -23.26 -2.20
CA VAL A 79 -7.42 -24.05 -2.80
C VAL A 79 -7.32 -25.42 -2.15
N LYS A 80 -7.55 -25.49 -0.83
CA LYS A 80 -7.67 -26.76 -0.09
C LYS A 80 -8.89 -26.78 0.84
N PRO A 81 -9.62 -27.91 0.88
CA PRO A 81 -9.39 -29.13 0.11
C PRO A 81 -9.80 -29.02 -1.36
N LYS A 82 -9.03 -29.64 -2.25
CA LYS A 82 -9.35 -29.75 -3.68
C LYS A 82 -10.52 -30.70 -3.89
N ARG A 83 -11.39 -30.36 -4.84
CA ARG A 83 -12.53 -31.21 -5.22
C ARG A 83 -12.06 -32.57 -5.73
N GLY A 84 -12.63 -33.65 -5.20
CA GLY A 84 -12.36 -35.01 -5.67
C GLY A 84 -11.04 -35.60 -5.15
N TRP A 85 -10.46 -35.08 -4.08
CA TRP A 85 -9.21 -35.58 -3.50
C TRP A 85 -9.43 -36.28 -2.15
N LEU A 86 -8.58 -37.27 -1.88
CA LEU A 86 -8.41 -37.89 -0.57
C LEU A 86 -7.25 -37.19 0.17
N TYR A 87 -7.55 -36.76 1.38
CA TYR A 87 -6.61 -36.20 2.34
C TYR A 87 -6.53 -37.09 3.58
N VAL A 88 -5.32 -37.34 4.08
CA VAL A 88 -5.11 -38.02 5.38
C VAL A 88 -4.13 -37.21 6.21
N ASN A 89 -4.54 -36.80 7.41
CA ASN A 89 -3.75 -35.95 8.31
C ASN A 89 -3.17 -34.70 7.59
N GLY A 90 -4.02 -33.97 6.87
CA GLY A 90 -3.66 -32.77 6.12
C GLY A 90 -2.87 -32.97 4.81
N LYS A 91 -2.41 -34.19 4.47
CA LYS A 91 -1.64 -34.44 3.25
C LYS A 91 -2.52 -34.83 2.07
N GLU A 92 -2.27 -34.23 0.91
CA GLU A 92 -2.80 -34.68 -0.39
C GLU A 92 -2.26 -36.08 -0.71
N LEU A 93 -3.15 -37.06 -0.85
CA LEU A 93 -2.76 -38.46 -1.15
C LEU A 93 -3.08 -38.86 -2.59
N MET A 94 -4.34 -38.73 -3.02
CA MET A 94 -4.75 -39.09 -4.38
C MET A 94 -6.08 -38.46 -4.80
N LYS A 95 -6.27 -38.32 -6.12
CA LYS A 95 -7.55 -37.91 -6.72
C LYS A 95 -8.50 -39.12 -6.82
N ILE A 96 -9.67 -39.01 -6.20
CA ILE A 96 -10.76 -40.01 -6.18
C ILE A 96 -12.00 -39.55 -6.98
N GLY A 97 -12.05 -38.30 -7.44
CA GLY A 97 -13.00 -37.79 -8.44
C GLY A 97 -14.34 -37.31 -7.88
N PHE A 98 -15.23 -38.24 -7.51
CA PHE A 98 -16.64 -37.93 -7.23
C PHE A 98 -16.86 -37.16 -5.92
N VAL A 99 -16.05 -37.42 -4.90
CA VAL A 99 -16.17 -36.83 -3.56
C VAL A 99 -14.81 -36.35 -3.06
N THR A 100 -14.81 -35.36 -2.19
CA THR A 100 -13.62 -35.02 -1.39
C THR A 100 -13.73 -35.73 -0.06
N VAL A 101 -12.68 -36.44 0.35
CA VAL A 101 -12.63 -37.18 1.62
C VAL A 101 -11.46 -36.67 2.42
N VAL A 102 -11.71 -36.32 3.68
CA VAL A 102 -10.70 -35.89 4.65
C VAL A 102 -10.74 -36.86 5.83
N LEU A 103 -9.62 -37.52 6.10
CA LEU A 103 -9.45 -38.40 7.26
C LEU A 103 -8.46 -37.74 8.23
N GLY A 104 -8.97 -37.22 9.34
CA GLY A 104 -8.22 -36.44 10.33
C GLY A 104 -8.39 -34.93 10.14
N GLU A 105 -7.49 -34.15 10.73
CA GLU A 105 -7.49 -32.69 10.60
C GLU A 105 -7.06 -32.25 9.20
N ILE A 106 -7.53 -31.06 8.80
CA ILE A 106 -7.12 -30.40 7.57
C ILE A 106 -7.01 -28.89 7.80
N THR A 107 -6.01 -28.28 7.17
CA THR A 107 -5.92 -26.83 7.02
C THR A 107 -6.63 -26.43 5.75
N VAL A 108 -7.63 -25.55 5.87
CA VAL A 108 -8.26 -24.90 4.73
C VAL A 108 -7.29 -23.85 4.20
N GLU A 109 -6.97 -23.94 2.91
CA GLU A 109 -6.16 -22.93 2.22
C GLU A 109 -7.06 -22.19 1.25
N VAL A 110 -7.01 -20.87 1.31
CA VAL A 110 -7.75 -19.97 0.42
C VAL A 110 -6.78 -19.03 -0.27
N GLU A 111 -7.09 -18.69 -1.51
CA GLU A 111 -6.43 -17.64 -2.27
C GLU A 111 -7.44 -16.52 -2.49
N ALA A 112 -7.01 -15.29 -2.21
CA ALA A 112 -7.78 -14.09 -2.45
C ALA A 112 -6.95 -13.13 -3.31
N GLU A 113 -7.57 -12.60 -4.36
CA GLU A 113 -6.91 -11.75 -5.34
C GLU A 113 -7.78 -10.54 -5.66
N ASP A 114 -7.13 -9.40 -5.81
CA ASP A 114 -7.70 -8.14 -6.27
C ASP A 114 -6.80 -7.57 -7.38
N ASP A 115 -7.37 -7.01 -8.44
CA ASP A 115 -6.64 -6.58 -9.62
C ASP A 115 -6.15 -5.12 -9.56
N LYS A 116 -6.69 -4.31 -8.64
CA LYS A 116 -6.41 -2.87 -8.56
C LYS A 116 -5.92 -2.42 -7.20
N THR A 117 -6.48 -2.97 -6.13
CA THR A 117 -6.14 -2.66 -4.75
C THR A 117 -5.67 -3.92 -4.00
N GLU A 118 -5.57 -3.81 -2.67
CA GLU A 118 -5.20 -4.93 -1.82
C GLU A 118 -6.45 -5.51 -1.17
N VAL A 119 -6.47 -6.82 -0.96
CA VAL A 119 -7.54 -7.47 -0.21
C VAL A 119 -7.42 -7.08 1.27
N GLU A 120 -8.34 -6.24 1.75
CA GLU A 120 -8.35 -5.79 3.15
C GLU A 120 -8.66 -6.93 4.14
N LYS A 121 -9.60 -7.81 3.78
CA LYS A 121 -10.10 -8.86 4.68
C LYS A 121 -10.66 -10.07 3.94
N VAL A 122 -10.42 -11.26 4.50
CA VAL A 122 -11.09 -12.52 4.13
C VAL A 122 -11.77 -13.10 5.37
N GLU A 123 -13.06 -13.42 5.26
CA GLU A 123 -13.85 -14.06 6.32
C GLU A 123 -14.34 -15.44 5.86
N ILE A 124 -14.15 -16.46 6.70
CA ILE A 124 -14.59 -17.84 6.43
C ILE A 124 -15.63 -18.23 7.46
N TYR A 125 -16.79 -18.67 6.99
CA TYR A 125 -17.90 -19.12 7.81
C TYR A 125 -18.05 -20.64 7.69
N VAL A 126 -18.07 -21.34 8.82
CA VAL A 126 -18.32 -22.79 8.89
C VAL A 126 -19.77 -23.00 9.32
N GLY A 127 -20.50 -23.86 8.61
CA GLY A 127 -21.88 -24.22 8.88
C GLY A 127 -22.06 -25.70 9.19
#